data_AF-A0A931GWT6-F1
#
_entry.id   AF-A0A931GWT6-F1
#
_cell.length_a   1.000
_cell.length_b   1.000
_cell.length_c   1.000
_cell.angle_alpha   90.00
_cell.angle_beta   90.00
_cell.angle_gamma   90.00
#
_symmetry.space_group_name_H-M   'P 1'
#
loop_
_entity.id
_entity.type
_entity.pdbx_description
1 polymer ?
#
loop_
_entity_poly.entity_id
_entity_poly.type
_entity_poly.pdbx_seq_one_letter_code
_entity_poly.pdbx_strand_id
1 'polypeptide(L)'
;MGALKTNSSWASYGFSLSERLRSIRQMRGLSQMRLAELTGLSRTLISNLERNQYNSDKSADPTLSTLFRLAEGLRVPPALLLPMSKEDVGDLKPFVDA
;
A
#
# COMPACT_ATOMS: atom_id res chain seq x y z
N MET A 1 -8.76 10.30 -29.42
CA MET A 1 -8.99 10.12 -27.96
C MET A 1 -8.34 8.80 -27.53
N GLY A 2 -7.07 8.82 -27.16
CA GLY A 2 -6.31 7.60 -26.82
C GLY A 2 -6.54 7.19 -25.36
N ALA A 3 -6.91 5.94 -25.13
CA ALA A 3 -6.99 5.37 -23.79
C ALA A 3 -5.58 5.33 -23.16
N LEU A 4 -5.37 6.15 -22.12
CA LEU A 4 -4.23 6.08 -21.23
C LEU A 4 -4.16 4.66 -20.62
N LYS A 5 -3.22 3.82 -21.07
CA LYS A 5 -2.94 2.54 -20.40
C LYS A 5 -2.12 2.80 -19.14
N THR A 6 -2.82 3.10 -18.05
CA THR A 6 -2.31 3.41 -16.70
C THR A 6 -2.00 2.18 -15.84
N ASN A 7 -2.02 0.97 -16.39
CA ASN A 7 -1.99 -0.26 -15.57
C ASN A 7 -0.62 -0.65 -14.98
N SER A 8 0.50 -0.05 -15.42
CA SER A 8 1.83 -0.52 -14.98
C SER A 8 2.35 0.12 -13.70
N SER A 9 1.94 1.36 -13.38
CA SER A 9 2.52 2.09 -12.24
C SER A 9 1.83 1.76 -10.91
N TRP A 10 0.51 1.59 -10.93
CA TRP A 10 -0.28 1.28 -9.74
C TRP A 10 0.06 -0.05 -9.10
N ALA A 11 0.45 -1.05 -9.90
CA ALA A 11 0.86 -2.34 -9.38
C ALA A 11 2.08 -2.24 -8.47
N SER A 12 3.06 -1.42 -8.88
CA SER A 12 4.28 -1.16 -8.13
C SER A 12 4.04 -0.28 -6.90
N TYR A 13 3.15 0.74 -6.98
CA TYR A 13 2.78 1.56 -5.82
C TYR A 13 2.09 0.71 -4.73
N GLY A 14 1.14 -0.15 -5.13
CA GLY A 14 0.47 -1.09 -4.22
C GLY A 14 1.44 -2.08 -3.59
N PHE A 15 2.41 -2.58 -4.36
CA PHE A 15 3.46 -3.46 -3.85
C PHE A 15 4.32 -2.78 -2.78
N SER A 16 4.84 -1.57 -3.05
CA SER A 16 5.62 -0.81 -2.06
C SER A 16 4.82 -0.56 -0.78
N LEU A 17 3.55 -0.18 -0.90
CA LEU A 17 2.67 0.01 0.26
C LEU A 17 2.53 -1.29 1.08
N SER A 18 2.32 -2.42 0.41
CA SER A 18 2.13 -3.73 1.06
C SER A 18 3.35 -4.16 1.87
N GLU A 19 4.56 -3.99 1.31
CA GLU A 19 5.82 -4.31 1.97
C GLU A 19 6.09 -3.40 3.16
N ARG A 20 5.88 -2.08 2.99
CA ARG A 20 6.05 -1.09 4.07
C ARG A 20 5.08 -1.34 5.22
N LEU A 21 3.80 -1.60 4.92
CA LEU A 21 2.79 -1.95 5.91
C LEU A 21 3.22 -3.17 6.73
N ARG A 22 3.61 -4.26 6.06
CA ARG A 22 4.06 -5.49 6.72
C ARG A 22 5.30 -5.27 7.57
N SER A 23 6.30 -4.59 7.02
CA SER A 23 7.58 -4.32 7.68
C SER A 23 7.38 -3.50 8.96
N ILE A 24 6.66 -2.38 8.86
CA ILE A 24 6.39 -1.52 10.03
C ILE A 24 5.58 -2.28 11.08
N ARG A 25 4.56 -3.05 10.68
CA ARG A 25 3.79 -3.88 11.62
C ARG A 25 4.68 -4.85 12.37
N GLN A 26 5.57 -5.56 11.67
CA GLN A 26 6.48 -6.54 12.26
C GLN A 26 7.51 -5.88 13.18
N MET A 27 8.09 -4.74 12.79
CA MET A 27 9.00 -3.96 13.65
C MET A 27 8.32 -3.49 14.95
N ARG A 28 7.00 -3.24 14.92
CA ARG A 28 6.19 -2.91 16.10
C ARG A 28 5.78 -4.12 16.93
N GLY A 29 6.15 -5.34 16.53
CA GLY A 29 5.78 -6.58 17.22
C GLY A 29 4.27 -6.88 17.17
N LEU A 30 3.54 -6.32 16.22
CA LEU A 30 2.09 -6.46 16.14
C LEU A 30 1.71 -7.67 15.29
N SER A 31 0.75 -8.47 15.76
CA SER A 31 0.05 -9.43 14.89
C SER A 31 -0.90 -8.70 13.94
N GLN A 32 -1.31 -9.34 12.85
CA GLN A 32 -2.34 -8.78 11.96
C GLN A 32 -3.66 -8.54 12.70
N MET A 33 -4.03 -9.43 13.64
CA MET A 33 -5.21 -9.26 14.48
C MET A 33 -5.07 -8.02 15.37
N ARG A 34 -3.89 -7.84 15.98
CA ARG A 34 -3.67 -6.69 16.84
C ARG A 34 -3.73 -5.37 16.07
N LEU A 35 -3.18 -5.33 14.84
CA LEU A 35 -3.31 -4.15 14.00
C LEU A 35 -4.77 -3.89 13.58
N ALA A 36 -5.52 -4.94 13.27
CA ALA A 36 -6.95 -4.83 12.97
C ALA A 36 -7.73 -4.17 14.12
N GLU A 37 -7.49 -4.59 15.37
CA GLU A 37 -8.09 -3.97 16.57
C GLU A 37 -7.71 -2.49 16.70
N LEU A 38 -6.42 -2.16 16.57
CA LEU A 38 -5.91 -0.79 16.74
C LEU A 38 -6.44 0.18 15.68
N THR A 39 -6.72 -0.33 14.48
CA THR A 39 -7.18 0.47 13.34
C THR A 39 -8.69 0.45 13.19
N GLY A 40 -9.39 -0.49 13.85
CA GLY A 40 -10.80 -0.83 13.63
C GLY A 40 -11.09 -1.46 12.26
N LEU A 41 -10.06 -1.96 11.57
CA LEU A 41 -10.19 -2.63 10.27
C LEU A 41 -10.38 -4.14 10.48
N SER A 42 -10.83 -4.87 9.45
CA SER A 42 -10.89 -6.33 9.55
C SER A 42 -9.50 -6.94 9.40
N ARG A 43 -9.22 -8.05 10.11
CA ARG A 43 -7.98 -8.82 9.93
C ARG A 43 -7.79 -9.27 8.48
N THR A 44 -8.89 -9.64 7.80
CA THR A 44 -8.87 -10.02 6.38
C THR A 44 -8.39 -8.86 5.51
N LEU A 45 -8.86 -7.63 5.75
CA LEU A 45 -8.39 -6.46 5.02
C LEU A 45 -6.89 -6.24 5.24
N ILE A 46 -6.40 -6.30 6.48
CA ILE A 46 -4.96 -6.19 6.77
C ILE A 46 -4.16 -7.25 5.99
N SER A 47 -4.59 -8.51 6.03
CA SER A 47 -3.95 -9.61 5.30
C SER A 47 -3.97 -9.42 3.78
N ASN A 48 -5.06 -8.89 3.23
CA ASN A 48 -5.19 -8.60 1.80
C ASN A 48 -4.24 -7.47 1.37
N LEU A 49 -4.18 -6.39 2.15
CA LEU A 49 -3.27 -5.28 1.89
C LEU A 49 -1.81 -5.73 1.94
N GLU A 50 -1.41 -6.52 2.94
CA GLU A 50 -0.03 -7.03 3.06
C GLU A 50 0.37 -8.01 1.95
N ARG A 51 -0.59 -8.63 1.27
CA ARG A 51 -0.34 -9.52 0.13
C ARG A 51 -0.47 -8.81 -1.22
N ASN A 52 -0.73 -7.51 -1.21
CA ASN A 52 -1.05 -6.72 -2.40
C ASN A 52 -2.24 -7.29 -3.21
N GLN A 53 -3.27 -7.80 -2.52
CA GLN A 53 -4.44 -8.43 -3.16
C GLN A 53 -5.71 -7.63 -2.89
N TYR A 54 -6.35 -7.10 -3.94
CA TYR A 54 -7.70 -6.56 -3.84
C TYR A 54 -8.72 -7.51 -4.50
N ASN A 55 -8.41 -7.99 -5.71
CA ASN A 55 -9.07 -9.09 -6.45
C ASN A 55 -8.00 -9.81 -7.30
N SER A 56 -8.31 -10.98 -7.89
CA SER A 56 -7.35 -11.87 -8.59
C SER A 56 -6.40 -11.18 -9.59
N ASP A 57 -6.80 -10.03 -10.15
CA ASP A 57 -6.04 -9.29 -11.16
C ASP A 57 -5.69 -7.84 -10.76
N LYS A 58 -5.89 -7.45 -9.49
CA LYS A 58 -5.68 -6.06 -9.04
C LYS A 58 -4.87 -5.97 -7.74
N SER A 59 -3.82 -5.14 -7.81
CA SER A 59 -3.04 -4.70 -6.65
C SER A 59 -3.89 -3.97 -5.62
N ALA A 60 -3.41 -3.93 -4.38
CA ALA A 60 -4.05 -3.21 -3.29
C ALA A 60 -4.12 -1.71 -3.60
N ASP A 61 -5.32 -1.15 -3.52
CA ASP A 61 -5.60 0.28 -3.65
C ASP A 61 -6.47 0.73 -2.46
N PRO A 62 -5.86 0.90 -1.27
CA PRO A 62 -6.60 1.31 -0.08
C PRO A 62 -7.11 2.75 -0.22
N THR A 63 -8.32 3.01 0.28
CA THR A 63 -8.83 4.38 0.38
C THR A 63 -7.92 5.24 1.26
N LEU A 64 -7.97 6.57 1.08
CA LEU A 64 -7.25 7.51 1.92
C LEU A 64 -7.57 7.30 3.42
N SER A 65 -8.85 7.09 3.76
CA SER A 65 -9.26 6.80 5.14
C SER A 65 -8.61 5.52 5.69
N THR A 66 -8.45 4.49 4.87
CA THR A 66 -7.77 3.25 5.26
C THR A 66 -6.28 3.52 5.52
N LEU A 67 -5.60 4.27 4.65
CA LEU A 67 -4.20 4.65 4.82
C LEU A 67 -3.96 5.37 6.15
N PHE A 68 -4.79 6.37 6.48
CA PHE A 68 -4.64 7.12 7.73
C PHE A 68 -4.90 6.28 8.98
N ARG A 69 -5.91 5.40 8.95
CA ARG A 69 -6.17 4.47 10.05
C ARG A 69 -5.01 3.53 10.29
N LEU A 70 -4.41 2.98 9.21
CA LEU A 70 -3.21 2.14 9.31
C LEU A 70 -2.05 2.92 9.94
N ALA A 71 -1.79 4.14 9.47
CA ALA A 71 -0.73 4.99 9.98
C ALA A 71 -0.90 5.28 11.48
N GLU A 72 -2.12 5.59 11.92
CA GLU A 72 -2.48 5.79 13.32
C GLU A 72 -2.24 4.52 14.16
N GLY A 73 -2.75 3.37 13.72
CA GLY A 73 -2.56 2.09 14.41
C GLY A 73 -1.09 1.66 14.51
N LEU A 74 -0.27 2.02 13.52
CA LEU A 74 1.18 1.77 13.49
C LEU A 74 2.01 2.85 14.21
N ARG A 75 1.37 3.97 14.61
CA ARG A 75 2.01 5.16 15.20
C ARG A 75 3.14 5.69 14.33
N VAL A 76 2.85 5.95 13.07
CA VAL A 76 3.77 6.53 12.09
C VAL A 76 3.06 7.61 11.26
N PRO A 77 3.80 8.55 10.65
CA PRO A 77 3.23 9.42 9.63
C PRO A 77 2.72 8.59 8.43
N PRO A 78 1.58 8.95 7.81
CA PRO A 78 1.05 8.23 6.63
C PRO A 78 2.04 8.12 5.47
N ALA A 79 2.94 9.11 5.34
CA ALA A 79 3.99 9.10 4.33
C ALA A 79 4.91 7.87 4.40
N LEU A 80 5.12 7.27 5.57
CA LEU A 80 5.95 6.07 5.69
C LEU A 80 5.33 4.81 5.08
N LEU A 81 4.02 4.82 4.83
CA LEU A 81 3.32 3.75 4.12
C LEU A 81 3.36 3.93 2.59
N LEU A 82 3.81 5.08 2.11
CA LEU A 82 3.95 5.39 0.69
C LEU A 82 5.39 5.16 0.22
N PRO A 83 5.62 4.88 -1.08
CA PRO A 83 6.97 4.93 -1.64
C PRO A 83 7.56 6.33 -1.52
N MET A 84 8.87 6.42 -1.28
CA MET A 84 9.57 7.69 -1.04
C MET A 84 10.03 8.33 -2.35
N SER A 85 10.14 7.55 -3.42
CA SER A 85 10.48 8.04 -4.75
C SER A 85 9.88 7.17 -5.86
N LYS A 86 9.95 7.61 -7.12
CA LYS A 86 9.51 6.80 -8.27
C LYS A 86 10.47 5.64 -8.54
N GLU A 87 11.72 5.78 -8.12
CA GLU A 87 12.76 4.75 -8.25
C GLU A 87 12.49 3.57 -7.29
N ASP A 88 11.90 3.82 -6.10
CA ASP A 88 11.42 2.79 -5.17
C ASP A 88 10.35 1.86 -5.78
N VAL A 89 9.73 2.31 -6.88
CA VAL A 89 8.59 1.69 -7.55
C VAL A 89 9.05 0.86 -8.78
N GLY A 90 10.37 0.78 -9.01
CA GLY A 90 11.00 0.09 -10.15
C GLY A 90 10.89 0.92 -11.43
N ASP A 91 11.97 0.95 -12.23
CA ASP A 91 12.19 1.79 -13.42
C ASP A 91 10.93 2.12 -14.25
N LEU A 92 10.23 3.16 -13.82
CA LEU A 92 9.22 3.83 -14.61
C LEU A 92 9.96 4.74 -15.56
N LYS A 93 10.01 4.38 -16.85
CA LYS A 93 10.43 5.34 -17.88
C LYS A 93 9.64 6.65 -17.66
N PRO A 94 10.31 7.81 -17.63
CA PRO A 94 9.62 9.06 -17.44
C PRO A 94 8.55 9.22 -18.50
N PHE A 95 7.41 9.77 -18.10
CA PHE A 95 6.46 10.37 -19.03
C PHE A 95 7.23 11.47 -19.77
N VAL A 96 7.65 11.18 -20.98
CA VAL A 96 8.09 12.17 -21.96
C VAL A 96 7.01 12.24 -23.03
N ASP A 97 6.34 13.39 -23.05
CA ASP A 97 5.49 13.81 -24.15
C ASP A 97 6.34 13.98 -25.41
N ALA A 98 5.90 13.37 -26.52
CA ALA A 98 6.35 13.63 -27.89
C ALA A 98 5.15 13.47 -28.84
#